data_AF-A0A8J2YTF5-F1
#
_entry.id   AF-A0A8J2YTF5-F1
#
_cell.length_a   1.000
_cell.length_b   1.000
_cell.length_c   1.000
_cell.angle_alpha   90.00
_cell.angle_beta   90.00
_cell.angle_gamma   90.00
#
_symmetry.space_group_name_H-M   'P 1'
#
loop_
_entity.id
_entity.type
_entity.pdbx_description
1 polymer ?
#
loop_
_entity_poly.entity_id
_entity_poly.type
_entity_poly.pdbx_seq_one_letter_code
_entity_poly.pdbx_strand_id
1 'polypeptide(L)'
;MSVPPSQIILVNGEGQIVKADQLRDLLAGDEWRFIVNDEIGSILYIGDLNIYSAEPLESGKYQLNKVLELQIKRFGKKTIRKQIGAKVFSVTEDAIFVVREGSGLRKVYAKNLIPGSILATGEKVFR
;
A
#
# COMPACT_ATOMS: atom_id res chain seq x y z
N MET A 1 8.07 12.18 -4.51
CA MET A 1 8.02 11.89 -3.06
C MET A 1 7.23 10.59 -2.88
N SER A 2 7.75 9.62 -2.13
CA SER A 2 7.04 8.34 -1.89
C SER A 2 5.98 8.54 -0.81
N VAL A 3 4.70 8.58 -1.20
CA VAL A 3 3.60 8.38 -0.26
C VAL A 3 3.82 7.01 0.40
N PRO A 4 3.77 6.90 1.74
CA PRO A 4 3.84 5.60 2.40
C PRO A 4 2.76 4.70 1.78
N PRO A 5 3.07 3.43 1.47
CA PRO A 5 2.21 2.60 0.63
C PRO A 5 0.79 2.57 1.20
N SER A 6 -0.11 3.32 0.56
CA SER A 6 -1.53 3.25 0.82
C SER A 6 -1.98 1.86 0.38
N GLN A 7 -2.99 1.33 1.06
CA GLN A 7 -3.58 0.06 0.66
C GLN A 7 -4.04 0.16 -0.80
N ILE A 8 -3.36 -0.58 -1.67
CA ILE A 8 -3.69 -0.62 -3.10
C ILE A 8 -5.01 -1.37 -3.21
N ILE A 9 -6.03 -0.71 -3.79
CA ILE A 9 -7.27 -1.37 -4.17
C ILE A 9 -7.01 -2.02 -5.52
N LEU A 10 -7.05 -3.35 -5.58
CA LEU A 10 -6.94 -4.07 -6.85
C LEU A 10 -8.35 -4.33 -7.39
N VAL A 11 -8.52 -4.12 -8.68
CA VAL A 11 -9.76 -4.43 -9.41
C VAL A 11 -9.46 -5.22 -10.68
N ASN A 12 -10.41 -6.05 -11.12
CA ASN A 12 -10.32 -6.73 -12.41
C ASN A 12 -10.87 -5.85 -13.55
N GLY A 13 -10.84 -6.37 -14.78
CA GLY A 13 -11.37 -5.67 -15.97
C GLY A 13 -12.88 -5.39 -15.94
N GLU A 14 -13.62 -6.06 -15.05
CA GLU A 14 -15.04 -5.83 -14.82
C GLU A 14 -15.29 -4.80 -13.70
N GLY A 15 -14.24 -4.27 -13.08
CA GLY A 15 -14.32 -3.32 -11.97
C GLY A 15 -14.60 -3.96 -10.60
N GLN A 16 -14.56 -5.28 -10.49
CA GLN A 16 -14.75 -5.99 -9.22
C GLN A 16 -13.46 -5.98 -8.39
N ILE A 17 -13.59 -5.83 -7.08
CA ILE A 17 -12.45 -5.84 -6.15
C ILE A 17 -11.82 -7.24 -6.12
N VAL A 18 -10.50 -7.28 -6.30
CA VAL A 18 -9.70 -8.51 -6.22
C VAL A 18 -8.84 -8.46 -4.96
N LYS A 19 -8.85 -9.52 -4.16
CA LYS A 19 -7.92 -9.66 -3.04
C LYS A 19 -6.63 -10.31 -3.51
N ALA A 20 -5.49 -9.75 -3.10
CA ALA A 20 -4.18 -10.27 -3.46
C ALA A 20 -4.00 -11.74 -3.07
N ASP A 21 -4.41 -12.13 -1.86
CA ASP A 21 -4.29 -13.52 -1.38
C ASP A 21 -5.14 -14.49 -2.21
N GLN A 22 -6.36 -14.10 -2.58
CA GLN A 22 -7.23 -14.91 -3.45
C GLN A 22 -6.62 -15.07 -4.84
N LEU A 23 -6.01 -14.02 -5.39
CA LEU A 23 -5.34 -14.07 -6.68
C LEU A 23 -4.12 -14.99 -6.62
N ARG A 24 -3.35 -14.96 -5.52
CA ARG A 24 -2.23 -15.89 -5.29
C ARG A 24 -2.70 -17.34 -5.32
N ASP A 25 -3.77 -17.63 -4.56
CA ASP A 25 -4.27 -18.99 -4.40
C ASP A 25 -4.85 -19.52 -5.72
N LEU A 26 -5.53 -18.66 -6.49
CA LEU A 26 -6.03 -18.98 -7.83
C LEU A 26 -4.88 -19.33 -8.81
N LEU A 27 -3.78 -18.60 -8.72
CA LEU A 27 -2.63 -18.74 -9.62
C LEU A 27 -1.60 -19.77 -9.13
N ALA A 28 -1.80 -20.37 -7.95
CA ALA A 28 -0.82 -21.26 -7.31
C ALA A 28 -0.43 -22.49 -8.16
N GLY A 29 -1.30 -22.92 -9.08
CA GLY A 29 -1.02 -24.01 -10.02
C GLY A 29 -0.17 -23.63 -11.23
N ASP A 30 0.16 -22.35 -11.39
CA ASP A 30 0.82 -21.81 -12.58
C ASP A 30 2.21 -21.26 -12.25
N GLU A 31 3.20 -22.16 -12.11
CA GLU A 31 4.52 -21.85 -11.54
C GLU A 31 5.26 -20.70 -12.24
N TRP A 32 5.12 -20.56 -13.57
CA TRP A 32 5.82 -19.50 -14.32
C TRP A 32 5.39 -18.09 -13.90
N ARG A 33 4.23 -17.95 -13.26
CA ARG A 33 3.76 -16.65 -12.73
C ARG A 33 4.50 -16.24 -11.47
N PHE A 34 5.12 -17.17 -10.75
CA PHE A 34 5.85 -16.85 -9.53
C PHE A 34 7.29 -16.47 -9.87
N ILE A 35 7.55 -15.17 -9.94
CA ILE A 35 8.91 -14.63 -10.07
C ILE A 35 9.70 -14.96 -8.80
N VAL A 36 9.05 -14.85 -7.64
CA VAL A 36 9.58 -15.26 -6.33
C VAL A 36 8.47 -15.95 -5.55
N ASN A 37 8.79 -17.04 -4.85
CA ASN A 37 7.89 -17.69 -3.89
C ASN A 37 8.74 -18.36 -2.79
N ASP A 38 8.87 -17.68 -1.66
CA ASP A 38 9.70 -18.10 -0.53
C ASP A 38 8.95 -18.00 0.81
N GLU A 39 9.68 -18.20 1.91
CA GLU A 39 9.14 -18.11 3.27
C GLU A 39 8.71 -16.69 3.67
N ILE A 40 9.22 -15.66 2.99
CA ILE A 40 8.93 -14.25 3.28
C ILE A 40 7.68 -13.80 2.52
N GLY A 41 7.51 -14.27 1.28
CA GLY A 41 6.42 -13.84 0.43
C GLY A 41 6.47 -14.42 -0.98
N SER A 42 5.69 -13.81 -1.86
CA SER A 42 5.66 -14.12 -3.28
C SER A 42 5.60 -12.85 -4.10
N ILE A 43 6.20 -12.89 -5.29
CA ILE A 43 6.07 -11.88 -6.34
C ILE A 43 5.46 -12.59 -7.53
N LEU A 44 4.26 -12.15 -7.91
CA LEU A 44 3.48 -12.74 -9.00
C LEU A 44 3.52 -11.83 -10.22
N TYR A 45 3.82 -12.38 -11.39
CA TYR A 45 3.58 -11.76 -12.67
C TYR A 45 2.10 -11.85 -13.04
N ILE A 46 1.48 -10.68 -13.24
CA ILE A 46 0.06 -10.53 -13.58
C ILE A 46 -0.18 -9.54 -14.72
N GLY A 47 0.86 -9.16 -15.46
CA GLY A 47 0.77 -8.13 -16.51
C GLY A 47 -0.12 -8.51 -17.70
N ASP A 48 -0.24 -9.80 -17.97
CA ASP A 48 -1.17 -10.36 -18.95
C ASP A 48 -2.62 -10.43 -18.44
N LEU A 49 -2.82 -10.36 -17.11
CA LEU A 49 -4.15 -10.36 -16.50
C LEU A 49 -4.73 -8.95 -16.48
N ASN A 50 -6.05 -8.83 -16.66
CA ASN A 50 -6.76 -7.54 -16.58
C ASN A 50 -6.94 -7.06 -15.13
N ILE A 51 -5.83 -6.88 -14.41
CA ILE A 51 -5.79 -6.39 -13.03
C ILE A 51 -5.22 -4.97 -13.00
N TYR A 52 -5.89 -4.10 -12.24
CA TYR A 52 -5.58 -2.69 -12.13
C TYR A 52 -5.56 -2.26 -10.67
N SER A 53 -4.69 -1.31 -10.32
CA SER A 53 -4.76 -0.58 -9.05
C SER A 53 -5.69 0.62 -9.23
N ALA A 54 -6.68 0.76 -8.36
CA ALA A 54 -7.59 1.88 -8.32
C ALA A 54 -7.11 2.93 -7.30
N GLU A 55 -6.74 4.10 -7.79
CA GLU A 55 -6.35 5.25 -6.97
C GLU A 55 -7.49 6.28 -6.95
N PRO A 56 -8.03 6.65 -5.78
CA PRO A 56 -9.08 7.66 -5.71
C PRO A 56 -8.53 9.05 -6.03
N LEU A 57 -9.18 9.76 -6.94
CA LEU A 57 -8.92 11.15 -7.28
C LEU A 57 -9.78 12.09 -6.43
N GLU A 58 -9.34 13.34 -6.28
CA GLU A 58 -10.11 14.39 -5.56
C GLU A 58 -11.48 14.66 -6.19
N SER A 59 -11.65 14.36 -7.48
CA SER A 59 -12.93 14.44 -8.20
C SER A 59 -13.96 13.37 -7.80
N GLY A 60 -13.60 12.43 -6.93
CA GLY A 60 -14.42 11.25 -6.58
C GLY A 60 -14.39 10.14 -7.63
N LYS A 61 -13.63 10.31 -8.72
CA LYS A 61 -13.36 9.26 -9.71
C LYS A 61 -12.15 8.43 -9.29
N TYR A 62 -11.98 7.25 -9.90
CA TYR A 62 -10.78 6.43 -9.73
C TYR A 62 -9.91 6.51 -10.97
N GLN A 63 -8.60 6.64 -10.78
CA GLN A 63 -7.61 6.37 -11.80
C GLN A 63 -7.22 4.90 -11.73
N LEU A 64 -7.31 4.20 -12.86
CA LEU A 64 -6.89 2.82 -12.98
C LEU A 64 -5.49 2.75 -13.58
N ASN A 65 -4.56 2.14 -12.87
CA ASN A 65 -3.21 1.88 -13.37
C ASN A 65 -3.04 0.36 -13.52
N LYS A 66 -2.60 -0.09 -14.70
CA LYS A 66 -2.36 -1.53 -14.97
C LYS A 66 -1.26 -2.04 -14.03
N VAL A 67 -1.51 -3.18 -13.41
CA VAL A 67 -0.53 -3.83 -12.52
C VAL A 67 0.17 -4.94 -13.30
N LEU A 68 1.50 -4.88 -13.33
CA LEU A 68 2.33 -5.89 -14.00
C LEU A 68 2.76 -7.00 -13.04
N GLU A 69 3.02 -6.62 -11.79
CA GLU A 69 3.53 -7.51 -10.76
C GLU A 69 2.83 -7.22 -9.43
N LEU A 70 2.61 -8.28 -8.65
CA LEU A 70 1.99 -8.20 -7.35
C LEU A 70 2.89 -8.83 -6.30
N GLN A 71 3.33 -8.01 -5.34
CA GLN A 71 4.08 -8.49 -4.18
C GLN A 71 3.14 -8.80 -3.02
N ILE A 72 3.19 -10.04 -2.53
CA ILE A 72 2.40 -10.53 -1.40
C ILE A 72 3.36 -11.01 -0.32
N LYS A 73 3.24 -10.47 0.89
CA LYS A 73 4.09 -10.86 2.03
C LYS A 73 3.31 -11.83 2.92
N ARG A 74 3.91 -12.96 3.30
CA ARG A 74 3.26 -13.98 4.16
C ARG A 74 2.99 -13.45 5.57
N PHE A 75 3.84 -12.55 6.05
CA PHE A 75 3.61 -11.86 7.31
C PHE A 75 2.63 -10.72 7.10
N GLY A 76 1.36 -10.97 7.42
CA GLY A 76 0.33 -9.95 7.48
C GLY A 76 0.77 -8.84 8.44
N LYS A 77 1.17 -7.69 7.89
CA LYS A 77 1.52 -6.54 8.73
C LYS A 77 0.22 -5.94 9.22
N LYS A 78 0.07 -5.85 10.54
CA LYS A 78 -1.10 -5.23 11.15
C LYS A 78 -1.28 -3.84 10.55
N THR A 79 -2.51 -3.57 10.14
CA THR A 79 -2.89 -2.29 9.53
C THR A 79 -3.30 -1.34 10.63
N ILE A 80 -2.82 -0.11 10.54
CA ILE A 80 -3.21 0.98 11.43
C ILE A 80 -3.72 2.15 10.62
N ARG A 81 -4.65 2.90 11.21
CA ARG A 81 -5.17 4.13 10.63
C ARG A 81 -4.44 5.32 11.22
N LYS A 82 -3.96 6.21 10.36
CA LYS A 82 -3.34 7.48 10.74
C LYS A 82 -4.11 8.66 10.17
N GLN A 83 -4.54 9.57 11.03
CA GLN A 83 -5.15 10.83 10.60
C GLN A 83 -4.05 11.88 10.47
N ILE A 84 -3.84 12.36 9.25
CA ILE A 84 -2.77 13.29 8.89
C ILE A 84 -3.43 14.41 8.09
N GLY A 85 -3.32 15.64 8.61
CA GLY A 85 -4.11 16.75 8.08
C GLY A 85 -5.61 16.42 8.08
N ALA A 86 -6.26 16.65 6.94
CA ALA A 86 -7.67 16.34 6.73
C ALA A 86 -7.93 14.91 6.23
N LYS A 87 -6.88 14.10 6.01
CA LYS A 87 -6.98 12.76 5.39
C LYS A 87 -6.75 11.66 6.42
N VAL A 88 -7.45 10.53 6.23
CA VAL A 88 -7.21 9.29 7.00
C VAL A 88 -6.52 8.29 6.10
N PHE A 89 -5.33 7.88 6.49
CA PHE A 89 -4.50 6.90 5.78
C PHE A 89 -4.60 5.54 6.47
N SER A 90 -4.92 4.50 5.71
CA SER A 90 -4.76 3.11 6.15
C SER A 90 -3.40 2.61 5.66
N VAL A 91 -2.48 2.37 6.59
CA VAL A 91 -1.09 1.99 6.31
C VAL A 91 -0.67 0.78 7.14
N THR A 92 0.38 0.08 6.70
CA THR A 92 1.02 -0.95 7.52
C THR A 92 1.77 -0.31 8.68
N GLU A 93 1.88 -1.02 9.80
CA GLU A 93 2.59 -0.54 11.00
C GLU A 93 4.05 -0.11 10.76
N ASP A 94 4.70 -0.66 9.74
CA ASP A 94 6.06 -0.38 9.34
C ASP A 94 6.18 0.60 8.16
N ALA A 95 5.08 1.20 7.72
CA ALA A 95 5.15 2.26 6.71
C ALA A 95 5.99 3.42 7.28
N ILE A 96 6.92 3.95 6.49
CA ILE A 96 7.85 4.99 6.94
C ILE A 96 7.28 6.36 6.61
N PHE A 97 7.17 7.21 7.63
CA PHE A 97 6.87 8.63 7.53
C PHE A 97 8.13 9.45 7.80
N VAL A 98 8.24 10.62 7.17
CA VAL A 98 9.31 11.58 7.49
C VAL A 98 8.71 12.70 8.32
N VAL A 99 9.19 12.85 9.55
CA VAL A 99 8.74 13.82 10.55
C VAL A 99 9.78 14.91 10.70
N ARG A 100 9.34 16.15 10.89
CA ARG A 100 10.18 17.29 11.24
C ARG A 100 10.36 17.34 12.76
N GLU A 101 11.61 17.28 13.22
CA GLU A 101 11.98 17.40 14.63
C GLU A 101 13.00 18.54 14.76
N GLY A 102 12.58 19.68 15.35
CA GLY A 102 13.40 20.89 15.42
C GLY A 102 13.82 21.38 14.04
N SER A 103 15.13 21.47 13.79
CA SER A 103 15.70 21.84 12.49
C SER A 103 15.91 20.65 11.54
N GLY A 104 15.66 19.41 11.99
CA GLY A 104 15.97 18.18 11.24
C GLY A 104 14.76 17.41 10.71
N LEU A 105 15.05 16.36 9.95
CA LEU A 105 14.08 15.37 9.45
C LEU A 105 14.44 13.98 9.99
N ARG A 106 13.43 13.24 10.46
CA ARG A 106 13.58 11.88 10.99
C ARG A 106 12.62 10.91 10.30
N LYS A 107 13.11 9.74 9.92
CA LYS A 107 12.25 8.63 9.45
C LYS A 107 11.67 7.91 10.65
N VAL A 108 10.35 7.75 10.67
CA VAL A 108 9.60 7.12 11.77
C VAL A 108 8.60 6.12 11.18
N TYR A 109 8.55 4.92 11.74
CA TYR A 109 7.53 3.94 11.37
C TYR A 109 6.14 4.39 11.80
N ALA A 110 5.11 3.98 11.05
CA ALA A 110 3.73 4.36 11.29
C ALA A 110 3.28 4.01 12.71
N LYS A 111 3.67 2.83 13.23
CA LYS A 111 3.37 2.41 14.60
C LYS A 111 3.95 3.34 15.68
N ASN A 112 5.03 4.05 15.35
CA ASN A 112 5.73 4.98 16.24
C ASN A 112 5.37 6.45 15.95
N LEU A 113 4.45 6.71 15.02
CA LEU A 113 4.04 8.07 14.66
C LEU A 113 3.07 8.63 15.72
N ILE A 114 3.51 9.69 16.40
CA ILE A 114 2.82 10.25 17.57
C ILE A 114 1.93 11.44 17.16
N PRO A 115 0.71 11.57 17.71
CA PRO A 115 -0.11 12.77 17.55
C PRO A 115 0.65 14.05 17.91
N GLY A 116 0.47 15.11 17.12
CA GLY A 116 1.20 16.36 17.25
C GLY A 116 2.47 16.45 16.40
N SER A 117 2.98 15.32 15.90
CA SER A 117 4.11 15.31 14.96
C SER A 117 3.76 16.08 13.68
N ILE A 118 4.74 16.79 13.11
CA ILE A 118 4.61 17.50 11.84
C ILE A 118 5.41 16.73 10.79
N LEU A 119 4.76 16.30 9.72
CA LEU A 119 5.45 15.62 8.62
C LEU A 119 6.35 16.58 7.85
N ALA A 120 7.27 16.05 7.04
CA ALA A 120 8.10 16.85 6.14
C ALA A 120 7.26 17.71 5.17
N THR A 121 6.03 17.28 4.87
CA THR A 121 5.03 18.01 4.07
C THR A 121 4.40 19.20 4.79
N GLY A 122 4.61 19.33 6.11
CA GLY A 122 3.97 20.34 6.95
C GLY A 122 2.63 19.87 7.56
N GLU A 123 2.13 18.69 7.17
CA GLU A 123 0.87 18.17 7.72
C GLU A 123 1.04 17.65 9.15
N LYS A 124 0.06 17.96 10.00
CA LYS A 124 0.03 17.51 11.39
C LYS A 124 -0.61 16.14 11.52
N VAL A 125 -0.01 15.27 12.34
CA VAL A 125 -0.59 13.98 12.74
C VAL A 125 -1.57 14.21 13.89
N PHE A 126 -2.79 13.71 13.76
CA PHE A 126 -3.84 13.81 14.78
C PHE A 126 -4.11 12.50 15.51
N ARG A 127 -3.95 11.35 14.82
CA ARG A 127 -4.20 10.01 15.36
C ARG A 127 -3.33 8.99 14.65
#